data_AF-A0A0Q8MRZ8-F1
#
_entry.id   AF-A0A0Q8MRZ8-F1
#
_cell.length_a   1.000
_cell.length_b   1.000
_cell.length_c   1.000
_cell.angle_alpha   90.00
_cell.angle_beta   90.00
_cell.angle_gamma   90.00
#
_symmetry.space_group_name_H-M   'P 1'
#
loop_
_entity.id
_entity.type
_entity.pdbx_description
1 polymer ?
#
loop_
_entity_poly.entity_id
_entity_poly.type
_entity_poly.pdbx_seq_one_letter_code
_entity_poly.pdbx_strand_id
1 'polypeptide(L)'
;MNRIFLIPALLVASVSAASAGVLPSADAPVVSAPAKITPPKNKTSWPKLVEPHLRIASSGIKGHARVALTFDACMGKADDRILSVLVRERIPATIFVTARWLKHNPQALQVFLQNQDLFELENHGQNHIPAVDTPVSIYGIASAGSPEAVRQEVQGGADAMRAAGIAQPRWFRGSTAKYDLSSIVQIREMGYRIAGYSVNGDGGSLLGAAVTEKRISSARDGDVVISHINQPTHAAGEGVAKAILDLKAKGVEFVRLQDVEDTGDDRTTQ
;
A
#
# COMPACT_ATOMS: atom_id res chain seq x y z
N MET A 1 -37.58 17.69 38.87
CA MET A 1 -37.54 16.63 39.91
C MET A 1 -36.07 16.41 40.27
N ASN A 2 -35.67 16.99 41.40
CA ASN A 2 -34.37 16.79 42.05
C ASN A 2 -34.21 15.35 42.53
N ARG A 3 -32.96 14.86 42.60
CA ARG A 3 -32.35 14.46 43.89
C ARG A 3 -30.85 14.17 43.75
N ILE A 4 -30.09 15.15 44.21
CA ILE A 4 -28.72 15.05 44.72
C ILE A 4 -28.79 14.34 46.08
N PHE A 5 -27.85 13.43 46.38
CA PHE A 5 -27.56 13.06 47.77
C PHE A 5 -26.06 13.14 48.05
N LEU A 6 -25.76 13.92 49.09
CA LEU A 6 -24.47 14.15 49.71
C LEU A 6 -24.07 12.99 50.64
N ILE A 7 -22.75 12.94 50.87
CA ILE A 7 -21.91 12.15 51.78
C ILE A 7 -22.34 12.32 53.27
N PRO A 8 -21.88 11.47 54.22
CA PRO A 8 -20.71 11.90 55.00
C PRO A 8 -19.71 10.80 55.39
N ALA A 9 -18.46 11.24 55.58
CA ALA A 9 -17.38 10.56 56.28
C ALA A 9 -17.27 11.12 57.72
N LEU A 10 -16.79 10.31 58.68
CA LEU A 10 -16.02 10.61 59.90
C LEU A 10 -16.13 9.38 60.87
N LEU A 11 -15.30 9.10 61.88
CA LEU A 11 -13.86 9.09 62.20
C LEU A 11 -13.80 8.66 63.71
N VAL A 12 -12.67 8.07 64.17
CA VAL A 12 -12.21 7.85 65.58
C VAL A 12 -13.03 6.83 66.43
N ALA A 13 -12.51 6.02 67.38
CA ALA A 13 -11.26 6.01 68.15
C ALA A 13 -10.90 4.63 68.73
N SER A 14 -9.62 4.55 69.09
CA SER A 14 -8.80 3.52 69.76
C SER A 14 -9.16 3.17 71.22
N VAL A 15 -8.79 1.95 71.67
CA VAL A 15 -8.21 1.67 73.02
C VAL A 15 -7.26 0.46 72.99
N SER A 16 -6.09 0.59 73.62
CA SER A 16 -5.02 -0.39 73.87
C SER A 16 -5.25 -1.27 75.11
N ALA A 17 -4.64 -2.47 75.17
CA ALA A 17 -3.99 -3.01 76.39
C ALA A 17 -3.07 -4.23 76.13
N ALA A 18 -1.77 -4.01 76.39
CA ALA A 18 -0.74 -4.83 77.05
C ALA A 18 -0.58 -6.36 76.85
N SER A 19 0.53 -6.71 76.18
CA SER A 19 1.72 -7.48 76.62
C SER A 19 1.62 -8.83 77.35
N ALA A 20 2.25 -9.85 76.76
CA ALA A 20 3.18 -10.76 77.45
C ALA A 20 4.18 -11.34 76.41
N GLY A 21 5.48 -11.27 76.71
CA GLY A 21 6.56 -11.60 75.79
C GLY A 21 7.00 -13.05 75.81
N VAL A 22 7.53 -13.50 74.67
CA VAL A 22 8.45 -14.64 74.54
C VAL A 22 9.41 -14.32 73.38
N LEU A 23 10.72 -14.47 73.61
CA LEU A 23 11.80 -14.54 72.60
C LEU A 23 12.57 -15.86 72.85
N PRO A 24 13.38 -16.36 71.91
CA PRO A 24 13.03 -16.79 70.56
C PRO A 24 13.51 -18.24 70.32
N SER A 25 12.77 -19.04 69.54
CA SER A 25 13.33 -20.29 68.98
C SER A 25 13.78 -20.03 67.54
N ALA A 26 15.08 -20.23 67.32
CA ALA A 26 15.70 -20.23 66.01
C ALA A 26 15.27 -21.47 65.25
N ASP A 27 14.43 -21.29 64.23
CA ASP A 27 14.37 -22.12 63.03
C ASP A 27 13.55 -21.36 61.98
N ALA A 28 14.23 -20.50 61.23
CA ALA A 28 13.65 -19.83 60.08
C ALA A 28 13.67 -20.79 58.88
N PRO A 29 12.54 -21.06 58.21
CA PRO A 29 12.58 -21.66 56.89
C PRO A 29 13.22 -20.64 55.94
N VAL A 30 14.29 -21.02 55.26
CA VAL A 30 14.88 -20.22 54.18
C VAL A 30 13.85 -20.17 53.05
N VAL A 31 13.13 -19.06 52.99
CA VAL A 31 12.27 -18.71 51.85
C VAL A 31 13.20 -18.51 50.66
N SER A 32 13.24 -19.47 49.74
CA SER A 32 13.92 -19.31 48.47
C SER A 32 13.32 -18.13 47.73
N ALA A 33 14.16 -17.15 47.41
CA ALA A 33 13.77 -15.97 46.63
C ALA A 33 13.02 -16.38 45.34
N PRO A 34 11.99 -15.63 44.92
CA PRO A 34 11.30 -15.93 43.67
C PRO A 34 12.32 -15.88 42.53
N ALA A 35 12.42 -16.98 41.79
CA ALA A 35 13.24 -17.03 40.59
C ALA A 35 12.78 -15.87 39.68
N LYS A 36 13.72 -14.99 39.29
CA LYS A 36 13.47 -13.98 38.27
C LYS A 36 13.09 -14.72 36.99
N ILE A 37 11.80 -14.78 36.69
CA ILE A 37 11.29 -15.17 35.38
C ILE A 37 11.72 -14.04 34.45
N THR A 38 12.88 -14.18 33.83
CA THR A 38 13.21 -13.37 32.66
C THR A 38 12.19 -13.70 31.58
N PRO A 39 11.41 -12.73 31.08
CA PRO A 39 10.56 -12.97 29.92
C PRO A 39 11.44 -13.50 28.79
N PRO A 40 10.96 -14.44 27.97
CA PRO A 40 11.69 -14.81 26.77
C PRO A 40 11.95 -13.51 25.99
N LYS A 41 13.22 -13.20 25.78
CA LYS A 41 13.61 -12.16 24.83
C LYS A 41 13.26 -12.69 23.44
N ASN A 42 11.98 -12.65 23.08
CA ASN A 42 11.57 -12.74 21.69
C ASN A 42 12.24 -11.55 21.03
N LYS A 43 13.36 -11.80 20.36
CA LYS A 43 13.85 -10.89 19.33
C LYS A 43 12.71 -10.87 18.32
N THR A 44 11.85 -9.87 18.40
CA THR A 44 10.89 -9.56 17.35
C THR A 44 11.73 -9.25 16.12
N SER A 45 11.95 -10.27 15.29
CA SER A 45 12.53 -10.07 13.98
C SER A 45 11.54 -9.22 13.22
N TRP A 46 11.96 -8.04 12.80
CA TRP A 46 11.17 -7.21 11.90
C TRP A 46 10.75 -8.04 10.69
N PRO A 47 9.49 -7.89 10.21
CA PRO A 47 9.06 -8.61 9.03
C PRO A 47 10.01 -8.27 7.88
N LYS A 48 10.52 -9.29 7.19
CA LYS A 48 11.33 -9.08 5.99
C LYS A 48 10.40 -8.56 4.90
N LEU A 49 10.46 -7.26 4.66
CA LEU A 49 9.70 -6.62 3.60
C LEU A 49 10.45 -6.74 2.27
N VAL A 50 9.70 -7.02 1.21
CA VAL A 50 10.17 -7.01 -0.18
C VAL A 50 9.41 -5.94 -0.96
N GLU A 51 10.03 -5.45 -2.03
CA GLU A 51 9.41 -4.58 -3.02
C GLU A 51 9.49 -5.30 -4.37
N PRO A 52 8.37 -5.90 -4.81
CA PRO A 52 8.40 -6.72 -6.01
C PRO A 52 8.80 -5.94 -7.25
N HIS A 53 9.69 -6.54 -8.04
CA HIS A 53 10.00 -6.06 -9.38
C HIS A 53 9.07 -6.71 -10.40
N LEU A 54 8.67 -5.92 -11.39
CA LEU A 54 7.89 -6.40 -12.53
C LEU A 54 8.53 -5.89 -13.81
N ARG A 55 8.67 -6.79 -14.78
CA ARG A 55 8.99 -6.47 -16.17
C ARG A 55 7.94 -7.09 -17.08
N ILE A 56 7.76 -6.51 -18.26
CA ILE A 56 6.96 -7.09 -19.34
C ILE A 56 7.87 -7.68 -20.42
N ALA A 57 7.33 -8.57 -21.25
CA ALA A 57 8.04 -9.09 -22.42
C ALA A 57 8.51 -7.94 -23.31
N SER A 58 9.76 -8.01 -23.75
CA SER A 58 10.36 -7.04 -24.66
C SER A 58 9.60 -6.97 -25.99
N SER A 59 9.79 -5.88 -26.74
CA SER A 59 9.24 -5.77 -28.09
C SER A 59 9.82 -6.82 -29.05
N GLY A 60 11.05 -7.29 -28.77
CA GLY A 60 11.82 -8.15 -29.66
C GLY A 60 12.39 -7.43 -30.89
N ILE A 61 12.17 -6.11 -31.01
CA ILE A 61 12.56 -5.30 -32.16
C ILE A 61 13.66 -4.32 -31.72
N LYS A 62 14.84 -4.44 -32.33
CA LYS A 62 15.99 -3.60 -32.02
C LYS A 62 15.65 -2.11 -32.24
N GLY A 63 15.84 -1.30 -31.20
CA GLY A 63 15.60 0.14 -31.25
C GLY A 63 14.15 0.56 -30.99
N HIS A 64 13.24 -0.39 -30.78
CA HIS A 64 11.85 -0.13 -30.43
C HIS A 64 11.59 -0.64 -29.02
N ALA A 65 11.44 0.25 -28.05
CA ALA A 65 11.14 -0.16 -26.69
C ALA A 65 9.63 -0.34 -26.50
N ARG A 66 9.24 -1.41 -25.79
CA ARG A 66 7.91 -1.58 -25.24
C ARG A 66 7.93 -1.26 -23.74
N VAL A 67 7.00 -0.44 -23.28
CA VAL A 67 6.91 0.01 -21.88
C VAL A 67 5.47 -0.04 -21.40
N ALA A 68 5.25 -0.50 -20.17
CA ALA A 68 3.98 -0.34 -19.47
C ALA A 68 4.03 0.88 -18.55
N LEU A 69 3.13 1.84 -18.79
CA LEU A 69 2.89 2.93 -17.85
C LEU A 69 1.80 2.50 -16.87
N THR A 70 2.14 2.53 -15.58
CA THR A 70 1.20 2.23 -14.51
C THR A 70 1.04 3.42 -13.58
N PHE A 71 -0.21 3.70 -13.20
CA PHE A 71 -0.54 4.85 -12.38
C PHE A 71 -1.32 4.45 -11.13
N ASP A 72 -0.80 4.83 -9.97
CA ASP A 72 -1.48 4.64 -8.70
C ASP A 72 -2.40 5.85 -8.46
N ALA A 73 -3.68 5.55 -8.20
CA ALA A 73 -4.72 6.51 -7.88
C ALA A 73 -5.15 6.33 -6.42
N CYS A 74 -4.33 6.85 -5.51
CA CYS A 74 -4.43 6.62 -4.07
C CYS A 74 -5.63 7.33 -3.42
N MET A 75 -5.49 8.62 -3.12
CA MET A 75 -6.54 9.52 -2.63
C MET A 75 -6.36 10.88 -3.31
N GLY A 76 -7.24 11.85 -3.09
CA GLY A 76 -7.13 13.15 -3.73
C GLY A 76 -7.89 13.19 -5.06
N LYS A 77 -7.43 14.01 -5.99
CA LYS A 77 -8.12 14.29 -7.26
C LYS A 77 -7.32 13.79 -8.44
N ALA A 78 -7.99 13.44 -9.54
CA ALA A 78 -7.30 13.13 -10.78
C ALA A 78 -6.36 14.28 -11.21
N ASP A 79 -5.18 13.92 -11.71
CA ASP A 79 -4.28 14.87 -12.36
C ASP A 79 -4.61 14.97 -13.85
N ASP A 80 -5.38 16.00 -14.20
CA ASP A 80 -5.83 16.23 -15.57
C ASP A 80 -4.67 16.49 -16.55
N ARG A 81 -3.49 16.92 -16.06
CA ARG A 81 -2.31 17.09 -16.93
C ARG A 81 -1.85 15.74 -17.50
N ILE A 82 -1.91 14.69 -16.68
CA ILE A 82 -1.56 13.32 -17.08
C ILE A 82 -2.72 12.70 -17.87
N LEU A 83 -3.94 12.75 -17.31
CA LEU A 83 -5.12 12.11 -17.92
C LEU A 83 -5.40 12.66 -19.33
N SER A 84 -5.32 13.97 -19.51
CA SER A 84 -5.54 14.58 -20.83
C SER A 84 -4.49 14.18 -21.87
N VAL A 85 -3.22 14.01 -21.48
CA VAL A 85 -2.17 13.51 -22.38
C VAL A 85 -2.45 12.07 -22.77
N LEU A 86 -2.78 11.19 -21.82
CA LEU A 86 -3.08 9.79 -22.13
C LEU A 86 -4.22 9.65 -23.14
N VAL A 87 -5.32 10.39 -22.94
CA VAL A 87 -6.47 10.37 -23.84
C VAL A 87 -6.16 11.00 -25.20
N ARG A 88 -5.62 12.24 -25.21
CA ARG A 88 -5.34 12.98 -26.45
C ARG A 88 -4.36 12.23 -27.34
N GLU A 89 -3.32 11.66 -26.74
CA GLU A 89 -2.25 10.98 -27.45
C GLU A 89 -2.52 9.49 -27.69
N ARG A 90 -3.67 8.98 -27.21
CA ARG A 90 -4.10 7.57 -27.24
C ARG A 90 -3.06 6.61 -26.67
N ILE A 91 -2.60 6.88 -25.46
CA ILE A 91 -1.56 6.11 -24.78
C ILE A 91 -2.21 5.09 -23.84
N PRO A 92 -2.05 3.77 -24.09
CA PRO A 92 -2.52 2.76 -23.18
C PRO A 92 -1.80 2.81 -21.83
N ALA A 93 -2.53 2.57 -20.74
CA ALA A 93 -1.98 2.55 -19.38
C ALA A 93 -2.83 1.67 -18.44
N THR A 94 -2.19 1.16 -17.40
CA THR A 94 -2.87 0.43 -16.31
C THR A 94 -2.99 1.33 -15.08
N ILE A 95 -4.20 1.52 -14.56
CA ILE A 95 -4.51 2.42 -13.45
C ILE A 95 -4.92 1.59 -12.23
N PHE A 96 -4.14 1.68 -11.15
CA PHE A 96 -4.46 1.06 -9.88
C PHE A 96 -5.30 2.02 -9.04
N VAL A 97 -6.57 1.71 -8.80
CA VAL A 97 -7.53 2.59 -8.12
C VAL A 97 -7.89 2.09 -6.72
N THR A 98 -7.93 2.99 -5.74
CA THR A 98 -8.47 2.65 -4.42
C THR A 98 -9.97 2.87 -4.35
N ALA A 99 -10.64 2.21 -3.42
CA ALA A 99 -12.05 2.50 -3.11
C ALA A 99 -12.26 3.98 -2.72
N ARG A 100 -11.29 4.57 -2.00
CA ARG A 100 -11.33 5.98 -1.58
C ARG A 100 -11.24 6.94 -2.76
N TRP A 101 -10.39 6.67 -3.75
CA TRP A 101 -10.26 7.51 -4.92
C TRP A 101 -11.50 7.44 -5.80
N LEU A 102 -12.03 6.23 -6.04
CA LEU A 102 -13.24 6.01 -6.84
C LEU A 102 -14.42 6.84 -6.32
N LYS A 103 -14.63 6.86 -5.00
CA LYS A 103 -15.71 7.63 -4.35
C LYS A 103 -15.67 9.13 -4.66
N HIS A 104 -14.48 9.70 -4.88
CA HIS A 104 -14.30 11.16 -4.99
C HIS A 104 -13.96 11.64 -6.41
N ASN A 105 -13.83 10.73 -7.38
CA ASN A 105 -13.43 11.03 -8.75
C ASN A 105 -14.34 10.42 -9.83
N PRO A 106 -15.67 10.58 -9.74
CA PRO A 106 -16.60 9.97 -10.70
C PRO A 106 -16.39 10.45 -12.14
N GLN A 107 -15.95 11.70 -12.33
CA GLN A 107 -15.66 12.27 -13.66
C GLN A 107 -14.45 11.58 -14.32
N ALA A 108 -13.35 11.40 -13.58
CA ALA A 108 -12.17 10.71 -14.10
C ALA A 108 -12.46 9.22 -14.35
N LEU A 109 -13.26 8.58 -13.48
CA LEU A 109 -13.74 7.22 -13.74
C LEU A 109 -14.54 7.14 -15.05
N GLN A 110 -15.43 8.10 -15.31
CA GLN A 110 -16.19 8.13 -16.56
C GLN A 110 -15.26 8.23 -17.79
N VAL A 111 -14.20 9.03 -17.71
CA VAL A 111 -13.19 9.11 -18.78
C VAL A 111 -12.54 7.74 -19.02
N PHE A 112 -12.16 7.02 -17.95
CA PHE A 112 -11.61 5.67 -18.09
C PHE A 112 -12.60 4.70 -18.73
N LEU A 113 -13.84 4.68 -18.27
CA LEU A 113 -14.89 3.80 -18.80
C LEU A 113 -15.30 4.11 -20.25
N GLN A 114 -15.09 5.35 -20.71
CA GLN A 114 -15.31 5.73 -22.11
C GLN A 114 -14.12 5.42 -23.03
N ASN A 115 -12.97 5.07 -22.47
CA ASN A 115 -11.72 4.79 -23.21
C ASN A 115 -11.14 3.43 -22.79
N GLN A 116 -11.98 2.39 -22.76
CA GLN A 116 -11.60 1.02 -22.34
C GLN A 116 -10.54 0.37 -23.24
N ASP A 117 -10.34 0.88 -24.46
CA ASP A 117 -9.24 0.47 -25.33
C ASP A 117 -7.88 1.00 -24.84
N LEU A 118 -7.86 2.11 -24.09
CA LEU A 118 -6.65 2.70 -23.53
C LEU A 118 -6.39 2.26 -22.08
N PHE A 119 -7.43 2.09 -21.28
CA PHE A 119 -7.26 1.92 -19.83
C PHE A 119 -7.61 0.52 -19.35
N GLU A 120 -6.65 -0.11 -18.67
CA GLU A 120 -6.88 -1.23 -17.76
C GLU A 120 -7.02 -0.65 -16.34
N LEU A 121 -8.08 -1.04 -15.62
CA LEU A 121 -8.30 -0.58 -14.24
C LEU A 121 -8.11 -1.75 -13.27
N GLU A 122 -7.27 -1.57 -12.26
CA GLU A 122 -6.82 -2.62 -11.35
C GLU A 122 -6.87 -2.17 -9.88
N ASN A 123 -6.72 -3.13 -8.97
CA ASN A 123 -7.03 -2.93 -7.55
C ASN A 123 -5.85 -2.31 -6.78
N HIS A 124 -6.07 -1.15 -6.15
CA HIS A 124 -5.10 -0.50 -5.26
C HIS A 124 -5.49 -0.54 -3.78
N GLY A 125 -6.50 -1.35 -3.44
CA GLY A 125 -6.98 -1.57 -2.09
C GLY A 125 -8.12 -0.65 -1.66
N GLN A 126 -8.69 -0.96 -0.51
CA GLN A 126 -9.80 -0.22 0.05
C GLN A 126 -9.37 1.11 0.66
N ASN A 127 -8.43 1.08 1.60
CA ASN A 127 -8.08 2.21 2.47
C ASN A 127 -6.74 2.86 2.13
N HIS A 128 -5.96 2.23 1.24
CA HIS A 128 -4.59 2.58 0.90
C HIS A 128 -3.63 2.38 2.09
N ILE A 129 -3.65 1.16 2.64
CA ILE A 129 -2.73 0.70 3.70
C ILE A 129 -1.82 -0.42 3.19
N PRO A 130 -0.58 -0.58 3.70
CA PRO A 130 0.33 -1.62 3.22
C PRO A 130 -0.25 -3.00 3.46
N ALA A 131 -0.25 -3.84 2.43
CA ALA A 131 -0.70 -5.23 2.49
C ALA A 131 0.41 -6.10 3.10
N VAL A 132 0.63 -5.88 4.39
CA VAL A 132 1.62 -6.53 5.25
C VAL A 132 0.85 -7.01 6.48
N ASP A 133 0.96 -8.29 6.79
CA ASP A 133 0.16 -8.99 7.81
C ASP A 133 0.69 -8.80 9.23
N THR A 134 1.85 -8.16 9.36
CA THR A 134 2.49 -7.87 10.64
C THR A 134 2.40 -6.37 10.95
N PRO A 135 2.11 -5.95 12.19
CA PRO A 135 2.05 -4.53 12.55
C PRO A 135 3.41 -3.84 12.35
N VAL A 136 3.48 -2.92 11.40
CA VAL A 136 4.68 -2.12 11.07
C VAL A 136 4.25 -0.80 10.44
N SER A 137 5.09 0.23 10.57
CA SER A 137 4.92 1.49 9.84
C SER A 137 5.86 1.54 8.65
N ILE A 138 5.31 1.80 7.46
CA ILE A 138 6.07 1.91 6.21
C ILE A 138 5.80 3.30 5.64
N TYR A 139 6.85 4.11 5.54
CA TYR A 139 6.75 5.52 5.15
C TYR A 139 5.70 6.33 5.96
N GLY A 140 5.52 5.99 7.24
CA GLY A 140 4.55 6.62 8.13
C GLY A 140 3.12 6.07 8.04
N ILE A 141 2.87 5.07 7.20
CA ILE A 141 1.57 4.42 7.06
C ILE A 141 1.57 3.11 7.85
N ALA A 142 0.57 2.92 8.72
CA ALA A 142 0.39 1.66 9.43
C ALA A 142 -0.03 0.56 8.45
N SER A 143 0.64 -0.59 8.49
CA SER A 143 0.27 -1.79 7.74
C SER A 143 -1.13 -2.29 8.12
N ALA A 144 -1.69 -3.14 7.27
CA ALA A 144 -2.89 -3.92 7.59
C ALA A 144 -2.74 -4.67 8.92
N GLY A 145 -1.56 -5.23 9.19
CA GLY A 145 -1.16 -5.70 10.51
C GLY A 145 -1.82 -7.01 10.96
N SER A 146 -2.57 -7.67 10.07
CA SER A 146 -3.06 -9.04 10.23
C SER A 146 -3.44 -9.63 8.86
N PRO A 147 -3.45 -10.96 8.69
CA PRO A 147 -3.96 -11.61 7.48
C PRO A 147 -5.41 -11.20 7.15
N GLU A 148 -6.27 -11.07 8.17
CA GLU A 148 -7.66 -10.64 7.98
C GLU A 148 -7.74 -9.21 7.42
N ALA A 149 -6.91 -8.31 7.92
CA ALA A 149 -6.85 -6.94 7.42
C ALA A 149 -6.27 -6.86 6.00
N VAL A 150 -5.28 -7.70 5.66
CA VAL A 150 -4.77 -7.81 4.28
C VAL A 150 -5.90 -8.26 3.34
N ARG A 151 -6.64 -9.31 3.72
CA ARG A 151 -7.81 -9.77 2.96
C ARG A 151 -8.84 -8.67 2.79
N GLN A 152 -9.15 -7.94 3.85
CA GLN A 152 -10.12 -6.85 3.83
C GLN A 152 -9.66 -5.71 2.91
N GLU A 153 -8.39 -5.33 2.96
CA GLU A 153 -7.84 -4.28 2.11
C GLU A 153 -7.96 -4.64 0.62
N VAL A 154 -7.61 -5.88 0.26
CA VAL A 154 -7.67 -6.37 -1.13
C VAL A 154 -9.11 -6.55 -1.59
N GLN A 155 -9.91 -7.31 -0.84
CA GLN A 155 -11.30 -7.62 -1.23
C GLN A 155 -12.19 -6.38 -1.23
N GLY A 156 -12.03 -5.49 -0.24
CA GLY A 156 -12.78 -4.25 -0.17
C GLY A 156 -12.48 -3.29 -1.33
N GLY A 157 -11.25 -3.31 -1.86
CA GLY A 157 -10.90 -2.59 -3.09
C GLY A 157 -11.61 -3.17 -4.31
N ALA A 158 -11.56 -4.49 -4.50
CA ALA A 158 -12.22 -5.17 -5.61
C ALA A 158 -13.75 -5.01 -5.56
N ASP A 159 -14.36 -5.09 -4.38
CA ASP A 159 -15.79 -4.86 -4.19
C ASP A 159 -16.20 -3.43 -4.57
N ALA A 160 -15.39 -2.43 -4.21
CA ALA A 160 -15.64 -1.05 -4.62
C ALA A 160 -15.52 -0.86 -6.14
N MET A 161 -14.55 -1.52 -6.78
CA MET A 161 -14.41 -1.51 -8.24
C MET A 161 -15.62 -2.12 -8.94
N ARG A 162 -16.09 -3.29 -8.47
CA ARG A 162 -17.29 -3.95 -8.98
C ARG A 162 -18.54 -3.09 -8.79
N ALA A 163 -18.69 -2.46 -7.63
CA ALA A 163 -19.79 -1.52 -7.37
C ALA A 163 -19.75 -0.27 -8.28
N ALA A 164 -18.55 0.10 -8.75
CA ALA A 164 -18.34 1.20 -9.70
C ALA A 164 -18.48 0.79 -11.18
N GLY A 165 -18.89 -0.46 -11.46
CA GLY A 165 -19.07 -0.97 -12.82
C GLY A 165 -17.77 -1.34 -13.54
N ILE A 166 -16.66 -1.47 -12.80
CA ILE A 166 -15.38 -1.92 -13.34
C ILE A 166 -15.37 -3.45 -13.37
N ALA A 167 -14.76 -4.02 -14.40
CA ALA A 167 -14.55 -5.47 -14.50
C ALA A 167 -13.74 -6.00 -13.30
N GLN A 168 -13.83 -7.30 -13.04
CA GLN A 168 -13.07 -7.95 -11.98
C GLN A 168 -11.56 -7.71 -12.17
N PRO A 169 -10.86 -7.08 -11.21
CA PRO A 169 -9.43 -6.85 -11.31
C PRO A 169 -8.67 -8.18 -11.22
N ARG A 170 -7.56 -8.27 -11.97
CA ARG A 170 -6.61 -9.40 -11.93
C ARG A 170 -5.36 -9.05 -11.15
N TRP A 171 -5.03 -7.77 -11.09
CA TRP A 171 -3.85 -7.25 -10.43
C TRP A 171 -4.24 -6.54 -9.14
N PHE A 172 -3.38 -6.73 -8.14
CA PHE A 172 -3.36 -5.93 -6.92
C PHE A 172 -2.01 -5.24 -6.80
N ARG A 173 -2.02 -3.96 -6.43
CA ARG A 173 -0.84 -3.26 -5.94
C ARG A 173 -1.20 -2.64 -4.60
N GLY A 174 -0.58 -3.10 -3.52
CA GLY A 174 -0.73 -2.52 -2.19
C GLY A 174 -0.03 -1.17 -2.10
N SER A 175 -0.51 -0.31 -1.18
CA SER A 175 0.18 0.95 -0.91
C SER A 175 1.62 0.71 -0.47
N THR A 176 2.50 1.69 -0.70
CA THR A 176 3.95 1.64 -0.43
C THR A 176 4.74 0.63 -1.27
N ALA A 177 4.07 -0.22 -2.06
CA ALA A 177 4.68 -1.31 -2.83
C ALA A 177 5.52 -2.31 -2.02
N LYS A 178 5.40 -2.27 -0.68
CA LYS A 178 6.08 -3.20 0.22
C LYS A 178 5.12 -4.29 0.69
N TYR A 179 5.63 -5.51 0.74
CA TYR A 179 4.90 -6.70 1.18
C TYR A 179 5.79 -7.56 2.07
N ASP A 180 5.18 -8.36 2.93
CA ASP A 180 5.84 -9.57 3.43
C ASP A 180 5.48 -10.76 2.51
N LEU A 181 6.28 -11.84 2.62
CA LEU A 181 6.10 -13.01 1.74
C LEU A 181 4.79 -13.76 2.02
N SER A 182 4.28 -13.72 3.25
CA SER A 182 3.01 -14.34 3.62
C SER A 182 1.83 -13.62 2.99
N SER A 183 1.82 -12.30 2.97
CA SER A 183 0.80 -11.49 2.28
C SER A 183 0.86 -11.72 0.77
N ILE A 184 2.06 -11.88 0.18
CA ILE A 184 2.19 -12.24 -1.25
C ILE A 184 1.48 -13.56 -1.55
N VAL A 185 1.70 -14.60 -0.73
CA VAL A 185 1.03 -15.90 -0.88
C VAL A 185 -0.49 -15.74 -0.72
N GLN A 186 -0.92 -15.05 0.34
CA GLN A 186 -2.33 -14.84 0.62
C GLN A 186 -3.07 -14.13 -0.53
N ILE A 187 -2.50 -13.06 -1.06
CA ILE A 187 -3.10 -12.28 -2.16
C ILE A 187 -3.23 -13.14 -3.43
N ARG A 188 -2.25 -14.02 -3.69
CA ARG A 188 -2.30 -14.97 -4.80
C ARG A 188 -3.36 -16.05 -4.60
N GLU A 189 -3.51 -16.58 -3.39
CA GLU A 189 -4.58 -17.52 -3.05
C GLU A 189 -5.97 -16.88 -3.18
N MET A 190 -6.07 -15.55 -3.07
CA MET A 190 -7.29 -14.78 -3.36
C MET A 190 -7.55 -14.59 -4.86
N GLY A 191 -6.64 -15.04 -5.74
CA GLY A 191 -6.78 -14.98 -7.19
C GLY A 191 -6.17 -13.73 -7.85
N TYR A 192 -5.38 -12.94 -7.12
CA TYR A 192 -4.74 -11.73 -7.64
C TYR A 192 -3.25 -11.95 -7.91
N ARG A 193 -2.78 -11.36 -9.00
CA ARG A 193 -1.35 -11.18 -9.27
C ARG A 193 -0.89 -9.89 -8.60
N ILE A 194 0.35 -9.82 -8.16
CA ILE A 194 0.87 -8.61 -7.50
C ILE A 194 1.71 -7.80 -8.49
N ALA A 195 1.31 -6.56 -8.73
CA ALA A 195 1.99 -5.69 -9.67
C ALA A 195 3.16 -4.96 -9.00
N GLY A 196 4.38 -5.43 -9.26
CA GLY A 196 5.62 -4.70 -9.00
C GLY A 196 5.87 -3.57 -10.00
N TYR A 197 7.12 -3.10 -10.05
CA TYR A 197 7.60 -2.16 -11.07
C TYR A 197 9.11 -2.32 -11.30
N SER A 198 9.65 -1.82 -12.43
CA SER A 198 11.10 -1.74 -12.66
C SER A 198 11.64 -0.32 -12.61
N VAL A 199 10.78 0.69 -12.78
CA VAL A 199 11.15 2.11 -12.75
C VAL A 199 10.20 2.89 -11.84
N ASN A 200 10.74 3.45 -10.75
CA ASN A 200 10.03 4.44 -9.94
C ASN A 200 10.14 5.83 -10.58
N GLY A 201 9.09 6.23 -11.29
CA GLY A 201 9.06 7.42 -12.13
C GLY A 201 9.05 8.74 -11.34
N ASP A 202 8.17 8.83 -10.34
CA ASP A 202 7.83 10.11 -9.69
C ASP A 202 8.13 10.16 -8.19
N GLY A 203 8.66 9.08 -7.61
CA GLY A 203 9.05 8.98 -6.21
C GLY A 203 7.88 9.17 -5.24
N GLY A 204 6.70 8.63 -5.55
CA GLY A 204 5.53 8.87 -4.70
C GLY A 204 4.90 10.24 -4.93
N SER A 205 5.07 10.80 -6.14
CA SER A 205 4.72 12.18 -6.50
C SER A 205 5.54 13.27 -5.78
N LEU A 206 6.63 12.92 -5.11
CA LEU A 206 7.45 13.88 -4.35
C LEU A 206 8.59 14.49 -5.16
N LEU A 207 8.90 13.95 -6.34
CA LEU A 207 9.97 14.47 -7.19
C LEU A 207 9.55 15.76 -7.91
N GLY A 208 10.54 16.60 -8.23
CA GLY A 208 10.33 17.74 -9.12
C GLY A 208 10.05 17.29 -10.56
N ALA A 209 9.42 18.17 -11.35
CA ALA A 209 9.01 17.89 -12.73
C ALA A 209 10.18 17.37 -13.60
N ALA A 210 11.31 18.08 -13.63
CA ALA A 210 12.46 17.73 -14.47
C ALA A 210 13.10 16.38 -14.09
N VAL A 211 13.12 16.03 -12.80
CA VAL A 211 13.67 14.74 -12.34
C VAL A 211 12.72 13.61 -12.72
N THR A 212 11.42 13.82 -12.53
CA THR A 212 10.36 12.87 -12.92
C THR A 212 10.41 12.61 -14.42
N GLU A 213 10.47 13.67 -15.22
CA GLU A 213 10.57 13.63 -16.68
C GLU A 213 11.78 12.78 -17.10
N LYS A 214 12.97 13.13 -16.61
CA LYS A 214 14.20 12.41 -16.93
C LYS A 214 14.15 10.93 -16.58
N ARG A 215 13.58 10.57 -15.42
CA ARG A 215 13.48 9.17 -14.98
C ARG A 215 12.59 8.36 -15.90
N ILE A 216 11.38 8.84 -16.16
CA ILE A 216 10.41 8.13 -16.99
C ILE A 216 10.89 8.09 -18.45
N SER A 217 11.41 9.20 -18.98
CA SER A 217 11.97 9.26 -20.35
C SER A 217 13.19 8.35 -20.57
N SER A 218 13.76 7.77 -19.50
CA SER A 218 14.88 6.81 -19.55
C SER A 218 14.45 5.34 -19.48
N ALA A 219 13.13 5.08 -19.41
CA ALA A 219 12.58 3.72 -19.45
C ALA A 219 13.06 2.96 -20.70
N ARG A 220 13.36 1.69 -20.50
CA ARG A 220 13.91 0.76 -21.47
C ARG A 220 12.86 -0.27 -21.87
N ASP A 221 13.16 -1.00 -22.93
CA ASP A 221 12.34 -2.11 -23.39
C ASP A 221 12.07 -3.11 -22.25
N GLY A 222 10.80 -3.47 -22.07
CA GLY A 222 10.32 -4.34 -21.02
C GLY A 222 10.07 -3.66 -19.66
N ASP A 223 10.27 -2.35 -19.53
CA ASP A 223 10.06 -1.67 -18.24
C ASP A 223 8.58 -1.49 -17.88
N VAL A 224 8.31 -1.60 -16.58
CA VAL A 224 7.07 -1.19 -15.94
C VAL A 224 7.35 0.03 -15.10
N VAL A 225 6.77 1.17 -15.50
CA VAL A 225 6.92 2.45 -14.81
C VAL A 225 5.79 2.61 -13.81
N ILE A 226 6.13 2.91 -12.55
CA ILE A 226 5.16 3.36 -11.54
C ILE A 226 5.20 4.90 -11.42
N SER A 227 4.03 5.52 -11.41
CA SER A 227 3.81 6.95 -11.13
C SER A 227 2.42 7.16 -10.54
N HIS A 228 2.06 8.40 -10.20
CA HIS A 228 0.80 8.74 -9.54
C HIS A 228 -0.05 9.66 -10.41
N ILE A 229 -1.35 9.41 -10.48
CA ILE A 229 -2.32 10.21 -11.25
C ILE A 229 -3.32 10.95 -10.34
N ASN A 230 -3.00 11.08 -9.06
CA ASN A 230 -3.92 11.56 -8.03
C ASN A 230 -3.45 12.83 -7.28
N GLN A 231 -2.42 13.52 -7.80
CA GLN A 231 -1.77 14.66 -7.14
C GLN A 231 -1.66 15.87 -8.09
N PRO A 232 -2.78 16.53 -8.46
CA PRO A 232 -2.80 17.59 -9.46
C PRO A 232 -1.99 18.84 -9.08
N THR A 233 -1.66 19.01 -7.79
CA THR A 233 -0.88 20.14 -7.29
C THR A 233 0.61 19.85 -7.20
N HIS A 234 1.05 18.59 -7.35
CA HIS A 234 2.45 18.23 -7.23
C HIS A 234 3.19 18.48 -8.56
N ALA A 235 4.43 18.96 -8.47
CA ALA A 235 5.25 19.25 -9.64
C ALA A 235 5.55 17.99 -10.47
N ALA A 236 5.57 16.82 -9.85
CA ALA A 236 5.82 15.54 -10.52
C ALA A 236 4.88 15.30 -11.72
N GLY A 237 3.61 15.68 -11.62
CA GLY A 237 2.62 15.42 -12.68
C GLY A 237 2.92 16.12 -14.01
N GLU A 238 3.54 17.31 -13.98
CA GLU A 238 4.07 17.96 -15.18
C GLU A 238 5.21 17.15 -15.81
N GLY A 239 6.09 16.58 -14.99
CA GLY A 239 7.18 15.73 -15.45
C GLY A 239 6.69 14.42 -16.06
N VAL A 240 5.67 13.81 -15.46
CA VAL A 240 5.00 12.62 -16.02
C VAL A 240 4.43 12.92 -17.40
N ALA A 241 3.63 14.00 -17.52
CA ALA A 241 3.01 14.39 -18.78
C ALA A 241 4.04 14.63 -19.89
N LYS A 242 5.14 15.32 -19.58
CA LYS A 242 6.24 15.54 -20.54
C LYS A 242 6.95 14.24 -20.92
N ALA A 243 7.25 13.37 -19.97
CA ALA A 243 7.92 12.12 -20.28
C ALA A 243 7.09 11.17 -21.16
N ILE A 244 5.77 11.17 -21.01
CA ILE A 244 4.89 10.41 -21.91
C ILE A 244 5.07 10.89 -23.36
N LEU A 245 5.11 12.21 -23.57
CA LEU A 245 5.33 12.81 -24.88
C LEU A 245 6.74 12.51 -25.43
N ASP A 246 7.76 12.57 -24.58
CA ASP A 246 9.13 12.22 -24.96
C ASP A 246 9.27 10.77 -25.40
N LEU A 247 8.71 9.83 -24.62
CA LEU A 247 8.73 8.41 -24.93
C LEU A 247 7.97 8.14 -26.24
N LYS A 248 6.81 8.79 -26.44
CA LYS A 248 6.07 8.72 -27.71
C LYS A 248 6.91 9.23 -28.88
N ALA A 249 7.58 10.37 -28.72
CA ALA A 249 8.45 10.94 -29.76
C ALA A 249 9.65 10.03 -30.10
N LYS A 250 10.11 9.21 -29.13
CA LYS A 250 11.12 8.17 -29.35
C LYS A 250 10.60 6.91 -30.02
N GLY A 251 9.29 6.81 -30.30
CA GLY A 251 8.67 5.63 -30.91
C GLY A 251 8.49 4.45 -29.95
N VAL A 252 8.37 4.71 -28.65
CA VAL A 252 8.06 3.68 -27.65
C VAL A 252 6.65 3.13 -27.88
N GLU A 253 6.54 1.81 -27.86
CA GLU A 253 5.26 1.10 -27.83
C GLU A 253 4.75 1.06 -26.39
N PHE A 254 3.55 1.59 -26.17
CA PHE A 254 2.90 1.56 -24.85
C PHE A 254 1.88 0.44 -24.79
N VAL A 255 1.90 -0.33 -23.71
CA VAL A 255 1.00 -1.46 -23.48
C VAL A 255 0.41 -1.42 -22.08
N ARG A 256 -0.75 -2.05 -21.89
CA ARG A 256 -1.30 -2.34 -20.56
C ARG A 256 -0.70 -3.65 -20.05
N LEU A 257 -0.69 -3.85 -18.74
CA LEU A 257 -0.19 -5.09 -18.15
C LEU A 257 -0.94 -6.33 -18.67
N GLN A 258 -2.22 -6.22 -18.96
CA GLN A 258 -3.00 -7.33 -19.55
C GLN A 258 -2.67 -7.69 -20.99
N ASP A 259 -2.00 -6.82 -21.73
CA ASP A 259 -1.80 -7.00 -23.18
C ASP A 259 -0.53 -7.81 -23.50
N VAL A 260 0.29 -8.12 -22.49
CA VAL A 260 1.63 -8.67 -22.68
C VAL A 260 1.99 -9.62 -21.54
N GLU A 261 2.82 -10.62 -21.83
CA GLU A 261 3.40 -11.46 -20.79
C GLU A 261 4.31 -10.64 -19.86
N ASP A 262 4.39 -11.05 -18.61
CA ASP A 262 5.16 -10.37 -17.58
C ASP A 262 5.99 -11.36 -16.75
N THR A 263 6.97 -10.82 -16.05
CA THR A 263 7.84 -11.57 -15.14
C THR A 263 8.00 -10.78 -13.86
N GLY A 264 7.48 -11.36 -12.77
CA GLY A 264 7.61 -10.84 -11.41
C GLY A 264 8.53 -11.71 -10.55
N ASP A 265 9.21 -11.08 -9.60
CA ASP A 265 9.97 -11.78 -8.55
C ASP A 265 9.07 -12.18 -7.37
N ASP A 266 9.65 -12.85 -6.36
CA ASP A 266 8.96 -13.31 -5.15
C ASP A 266 7.70 -14.15 -5.38
N ARG A 267 7.60 -14.75 -6.59
CA ARG A 267 6.44 -15.49 -7.10
C ARG A 267 5.16 -14.63 -7.17
N THR A 268 5.29 -13.32 -7.35
CA THR A 268 4.15 -12.37 -7.41
C THR A 268 3.19 -12.59 -8.58
N THR A 269 3.67 -13.19 -9.67
CA THR A 269 2.91 -13.31 -10.93
C THR A 269 2.65 -14.74 -11.40
N GLN A 270 3.13 -15.72 -10.63
CA GLN A 270 2.97 -17.16 -10.89
C GLN A 270 1.63 -17.70 -10.38
#